data_AF-A0A946AI20-F1
#
_entry.id   AF-A0A946AI20-F1
#
_cell.length_a   1.000
_cell.length_b   1.000
_cell.length_c   1.000
_cell.angle_alpha   90.00
_cell.angle_beta   90.00
_cell.angle_gamma   90.00
#
_symmetry.space_group_name_H-M   'P 1'
#
loop_
_entity.id
_entity.type
_entity.pdbx_description
1 polymer ?
#
loop_
_entity_poly.entity_id
_entity_poly.type
_entity_poly.pdbx_seq_one_letter_code
_entity_poly.pdbx_strand_id
1 'polypeptide(L)' 'MKMRKAAAPAQTVSAEEAAGLVRSGMWLDYYGSFNQPDLFDTALGARITELSDLKIRSALTMR' A
#
# COMPACT_ATOMS: atom_id res chain seq x y z
N MET A 1 0.35 20.94 21.41
CA MET A 1 0.55 19.59 20.84
C MET A 1 1.96 19.51 20.25
N LYS A 2 2.74 18.46 20.55
CA LYS A 2 4.07 18.26 19.96
C LYS A 2 3.89 17.61 18.58
N MET A 3 4.17 18.35 17.49
CA MET A 3 4.13 17.78 16.14
C MET A 3 5.24 16.74 15.99
N ARG A 4 4.91 15.56 15.45
CA ARG A 4 5.92 14.59 15.05
C ARG A 4 6.63 15.14 13.80
N LYS A 5 7.94 15.31 13.89
CA LYS A 5 8.78 15.67 12.74
C LYS A 5 9.26 14.39 12.08
N ALA A 6 8.94 14.19 10.81
CA ALA A 6 9.45 13.07 10.03
C ALA A 6 10.99 13.18 9.91
N ALA A 7 11.67 12.04 9.92
CA ALA A 7 13.13 11.99 9.75
C ALA A 7 13.57 12.37 8.33
N ALA A 8 12.69 12.19 7.35
CA ALA A 8 12.88 12.54 5.94
C ALA A 8 11.61 13.20 5.37
N PRO A 9 11.74 14.04 4.33
CA PRO A 9 10.59 14.58 3.62
C PRO A 9 9.80 13.46 2.92
N ALA A 10 8.52 13.70 2.68
CA ALA A 10 7.71 12.80 1.86
C ALA A 10 8.23 12.76 0.42
N GLN A 11 8.14 11.58 -0.20
CA GLN A 11 8.54 11.37 -1.59
C GLN A 11 7.32 10.98 -2.41
N THR A 12 7.25 11.50 -3.64
CA THR A 12 6.29 11.02 -4.64
C THR A 12 6.95 9.88 -5.37
N VAL A 13 6.26 8.74 -5.43
CA VAL A 13 6.72 7.53 -6.12
C VAL A 13 5.62 7.05 -7.06
N SER A 14 5.99 6.31 -8.10
CA SER A 14 5.03 5.65 -8.99
C SER A 14 4.31 4.49 -8.28
N ALA A 15 3.22 4.01 -8.89
CA ALA A 15 2.49 2.86 -8.36
C ALA A 15 3.35 1.59 -8.40
N GLU A 16 4.17 1.42 -9.44
CA GLU A 16 5.10 0.32 -9.63
C GLU A 16 6.25 0.38 -8.63
N GLU A 17 6.81 1.56 -8.37
CA GLU A 17 7.83 1.75 -7.34
C GLU A 17 7.27 1.39 -5.96
N ALA A 18 6.06 1.85 -5.64
CA ALA A 18 5.39 1.51 -4.38
C ALA A 18 5.10 0.00 -4.27
N ALA A 19 4.57 -0.64 -5.31
CA ALA A 19 4.33 -2.08 -5.36
C ALA A 19 5.65 -2.88 -5.30
N GLY A 20 6.74 -2.30 -5.80
CA GLY A 20 8.11 -2.80 -5.72
C GLY A 20 8.61 -2.98 -4.28
N LEU A 21 8.13 -2.16 -3.35
CA LEU A 21 8.49 -2.21 -1.93
C LEU A 21 7.85 -3.39 -1.19
N VAL A 22 6.80 -3.99 -1.74
CA VAL A 22 6.07 -5.09 -1.10
C VAL A 22 6.89 -6.38 -1.14
N ARG A 23 6.90 -7.10 -0.02
CA ARG A 23 7.60 -8.38 0.17
C ARG A 23 6.67 -9.41 0.78
N SER A 24 6.97 -10.70 0.56
CA SER A 24 6.24 -11.81 1.20
C SER A 24 6.14 -11.65 2.72
N GLY A 25 5.00 -12.02 3.29
CA GLY A 25 4.72 -11.93 4.73
C GLY A 25 4.24 -10.55 5.23
N MET A 26 4.24 -9.51 4.38
CA MET A 26 3.81 -8.17 4.79
C MET A 26 2.31 -8.07 5.06
N TRP A 27 1.96 -7.14 5.96
CA TRP A 27 0.61 -6.62 6.14
C TRP A 27 0.46 -5.30 5.39
N LEU A 28 -0.51 -5.22 4.49
CA LEU A 28 -0.88 -4.00 3.79
C LEU A 28 -2.19 -3.46 4.38
N ASP A 29 -2.22 -2.17 4.69
CA ASP A 29 -3.39 -1.50 5.27
C ASP A 29 -4.06 -0.63 4.22
N TYR A 30 -5.20 -1.11 3.72
CA TYR A 30 -6.06 -0.43 2.78
C TYR A 30 -7.11 0.30 3.63
N TYR A 31 -6.83 1.55 4.00
CA TYR A 31 -7.74 2.39 4.79
C TYR A 31 -9.18 2.39 4.21
N GLY A 32 -10.19 2.58 5.05
CA GLY A 32 -11.61 2.49 4.65
C GLY A 32 -12.21 3.76 4.04
N SER A 33 -13.30 3.58 3.29
CA SER A 33 -14.18 4.57 2.61
C SER A 33 -13.83 4.88 1.14
N PHE A 34 -13.47 6.11 0.80
CA PHE A 34 -13.54 6.63 -0.57
C PHE A 34 -12.22 6.65 -1.35
N ASN A 35 -11.11 6.22 -0.73
CA ASN A 35 -9.77 6.36 -1.31
C ASN A 35 -9.12 4.99 -1.54
N GLN A 36 -9.74 4.15 -2.37
CA GLN A 36 -9.12 2.89 -2.75
C GLN A 36 -7.86 3.14 -3.60
N PRO A 37 -6.77 2.39 -3.36
CA PRO A 37 -5.51 2.63 -4.04
C PRO A 37 -5.46 1.90 -5.39
N ASP A 38 -6.39 2.20 -6.30
CA ASP A 38 -6.60 1.46 -7.56
C ASP A 38 -5.33 1.27 -8.41
N LEU A 39 -4.52 2.32 -8.57
CA LEU A 39 -3.27 2.25 -9.34
C LEU A 39 -2.24 1.35 -8.67
N PHE A 40 -2.11 1.44 -7.35
CA PHE A 40 -1.22 0.58 -6.58
C PHE A 40 -1.70 -0.88 -6.59
N ASP A 41 -3.01 -1.12 -6.48
CA ASP A 41 -3.60 -2.47 -6.50
C ASP A 41 -3.39 -3.15 -7.86
N THR A 42 -3.54 -2.38 -8.95
CA THR A 42 -3.22 -2.85 -10.32
C THR A 42 -1.73 -3.22 -10.44
N ALA A 43 -0.83 -2.34 -9.96
CA ALA A 43 0.61 -2.59 -10.00
C ALA A 43 1.04 -3.78 -9.12
N LEU A 44 0.41 -3.95 -7.95
CA LEU A 44 0.63 -5.09 -7.07
C LEU A 44 0.11 -6.39 -7.71
N GLY A 45 -1.07 -6.34 -8.33
CA GLY A 45 -1.68 -7.46 -9.04
C GLY A 45 -0.79 -8.01 -10.16
N ALA A 46 -0.09 -7.15 -10.90
CA ALA A 46 0.83 -7.55 -11.96
C ALA A 46 1.99 -8.46 -11.49
N ARG A 47 2.32 -8.45 -10.19
CA ARG A 47 3.41 -9.24 -9.60
C ARG A 47 2.97 -10.16 -8.46
N ILE A 48 1.67 -10.35 -8.26
CA ILE A 48 1.15 -11.05 -7.08
C ILE A 48 1.64 -12.51 -6.99
N THR A 49 1.92 -13.14 -8.13
CA THR A 49 2.44 -14.51 -8.22
C THR A 49 3.89 -14.65 -7.72
N GLU A 50 4.63 -13.55 -7.58
CA GLU A 50 5.98 -13.52 -7.00
C GLU A 50 5.94 -13.45 -5.47
N LEU A 51 4.78 -13.18 -4.88
CA LEU A 51 4.60 -12.86 -3.47
C LEU A 51 3.83 -13.97 -2.76
N SER A 52 4.11 -14.16 -1.48
CA SER A 52 3.51 -15.20 -0.65
C SER A 52 3.18 -14.68 0.75
N ASP A 53 2.14 -15.21 1.38
CA ASP A 53 1.72 -14.84 2.74
C ASP A 53 1.46 -13.33 2.94
N LEU A 54 0.96 -12.66 1.90
CA LEU A 54 0.50 -11.28 1.98
C LEU A 54 -0.85 -11.20 2.70
N LYS A 55 -0.97 -10.21 3.58
CA LYS A 55 -2.17 -10.00 4.39
C LYS A 55 -2.67 -8.59 4.13
N ILE A 56 -3.90 -8.46 3.64
CA ILE A 56 -4.52 -7.17 3.35
C ILE A 56 -5.58 -6.91 4.41
N ARG A 57 -5.46 -5.79 5.10
CA ARG A 57 -6.46 -5.30 6.05
C ARG A 57 -7.22 -4.14 5.43
N SER A 58 -8.53 -4.14 5.54
CA SER A 58 -9.37 -2.97 5.23
C SER A 58 -10.50 -2.82 6.23
N ALA A 59 -11.00 -1.58 6.41
CA ALA A 59 -12.05 -1.27 7.39
C ALA A 59 -13.47 -1.30 6.77
N LEU A 60 -13.62 -0.82 5.53
CA LEU A 60 -14.86 -0.86 4.75
C LEU A 60 -14.50 -0.66 3.28
N THR A 61 -14.89 -1.61 2.42
CA THR A 61 -14.87 -1.46 0.96
C THR A 61 -16.27 -1.09 0.47
N MET A 62 -16.37 -0.08 -0.39
CA MET A 62 -17.64 0.40 -0.98
C MET A 62 -17.67 0.22 -2.50
N ARG A 63 -16.75 -0.59 -3.02
CA ARG A 63 -16.68 -0.97 -4.43
C ARG A 63 -17.44 -2.26 -4.68
#